data_AF-A0A3R9T326-F1
#
_entry.id   AF-A0A3R9T326-F1
#
_cell.length_a   1.000
_cell.length_b   1.000
_cell.length_c   1.000
_cell.angle_alpha   90.00
_cell.angle_beta   90.00
_cell.angle_gamma   90.00
#
_symmetry.space_group_name_H-M   'P 1'
#
loop_
_entity.id
_entity.type
_entity.pdbx_description
1 polymer ?
#
loop_
_entity_poly.entity_id
_entity_poly.type
_entity_poly.pdbx_seq_one_letter_code
_entity_poly.pdbx_strand_id
1 'polypeptide(L)'
;MTPPENGEFRRSGGGHGNPWPQEKRLEAAALLARGLSAAEASRQTGIPERTVREWRADPEFASVVTQLRGELLEEATAALVALGRLAVDTLGHGMRRCAGRRRPGRRKAPGRAPRGARPGAFLQGQPSVVQVTAWCRGMVRVSSVVSGGGWSGGRCGRRYHRGSPSGRPGRRSRSRAPSRAPGSWRTRCRSSGRSRYGG
;
A
#
# COMPACT_ATOMS: atom_id res chain seq x y z
N MET A 1 -49.19 -41.15 23.44
CA MET A 1 -47.71 -41.16 23.41
C MET A 1 -47.26 -39.74 23.07
N THR A 2 -47.23 -38.89 24.09
CA THR A 2 -46.88 -37.47 23.97
C THR A 2 -45.35 -37.33 23.97
N PRO A 3 -44.76 -36.53 23.06
CA PRO A 3 -43.32 -36.26 23.12
C PRO A 3 -43.01 -35.49 24.41
N PRO A 4 -41.90 -35.82 25.11
CA PRO A 4 -41.52 -35.11 26.32
C PRO A 4 -41.28 -33.64 26.00
N GLU A 5 -41.97 -32.81 26.78
CA GLU A 5 -41.90 -31.36 26.74
C GLU A 5 -40.44 -30.91 26.89
N ASN A 6 -40.07 -30.03 25.96
CA ASN A 6 -38.90 -29.18 25.94
C ASN A 6 -38.28 -28.97 27.33
N GLY A 7 -37.32 -29.84 27.66
CA GLY A 7 -36.44 -29.65 28.78
C GLY A 7 -35.82 -28.27 28.67
N GLU A 8 -36.07 -27.45 29.68
CA GLU A 8 -35.40 -26.18 29.91
C GLU A 8 -33.90 -26.38 29.67
N PHE A 9 -33.43 -25.96 28.50
CA PHE A 9 -32.02 -25.74 28.26
C PHE A 9 -31.64 -24.55 29.12
N ARG A 10 -31.43 -24.81 30.41
CA ARG A 10 -30.74 -23.91 31.33
C ARG A 10 -29.40 -23.65 30.67
N ARG A 11 -29.30 -22.55 29.92
CA ARG A 11 -28.03 -21.89 29.63
C ARG A 11 -27.53 -21.40 30.98
N SER A 12 -27.02 -22.33 31.78
CA SER A 12 -26.28 -22.02 32.99
C SER A 12 -25.16 -21.09 32.53
N GLY A 13 -25.35 -19.81 32.84
CA GLY A 13 -24.44 -18.71 32.57
C GLY A 13 -23.19 -18.87 33.42
N GLY A 14 -22.39 -19.89 33.11
CA GLY A 14 -21.00 -19.95 33.51
C GLY A 14 -20.26 -18.97 32.64
N GLY A 15 -19.80 -17.87 33.23
CA GLY A 15 -18.85 -16.95 32.61
C GLY A 15 -17.56 -17.69 32.31
N HIS A 16 -17.53 -18.41 31.18
CA HIS A 16 -16.29 -18.89 30.62
C HIS A 16 -15.56 -17.63 30.16
N GLY A 17 -14.58 -17.20 30.97
CA GLY A 17 -13.65 -16.14 30.59
C GLY A 17 -13.24 -16.37 29.15
N ASN A 18 -13.26 -15.29 28.36
CA ASN A 18 -13.01 -15.33 26.93
C ASN A 18 -11.85 -16.31 26.65
N PRO A 19 -12.07 -17.45 25.96
CA PRO A 19 -11.10 -18.54 25.90
C PRO A 19 -9.83 -18.16 25.11
N TRP A 20 -9.82 -16.97 24.53
CA TRP A 20 -8.73 -16.46 23.71
C TRP A 20 -7.77 -15.62 24.56
N PRO A 21 -6.47 -15.93 24.53
CA PRO A 21 -5.44 -15.10 25.15
C PRO A 21 -5.50 -13.66 24.63
N GLN A 22 -5.19 -12.69 25.49
CA GLN A 22 -5.15 -11.27 25.10
C GLN A 22 -4.18 -11.02 23.93
N GLU A 23 -3.10 -11.79 23.84
CA GLU A 23 -2.14 -11.75 22.72
C GLU A 23 -2.81 -12.01 21.36
N LYS A 24 -3.72 -13.00 21.30
CA LYS A 24 -4.47 -13.33 20.08
C LYS A 24 -5.47 -12.24 19.70
N ARG A 25 -6.04 -11.58 20.70
CA ARG A 25 -6.91 -10.42 20.51
C ARG A 25 -6.12 -9.24 19.91
N LEU A 26 -4.94 -8.95 20.44
CA LEU A 26 -4.04 -7.91 19.90
C LEU A 26 -3.54 -8.25 18.48
N GLU A 27 -3.21 -9.51 18.22
CA GLU A 27 -2.81 -9.98 16.88
C GLU A 27 -3.94 -9.73 15.86
N ALA A 28 -5.18 -10.11 16.18
CA ALA A 28 -6.34 -9.84 15.34
C ALA A 28 -6.58 -8.32 15.14
N ALA A 29 -6.40 -7.51 16.19
CA ALA A 29 -6.53 -6.06 16.10
C ALA A 29 -5.51 -5.45 15.13
N ALA A 30 -4.23 -5.89 15.19
CA ALA A 30 -3.18 -5.44 14.29
C ALA A 30 -3.47 -5.78 12.82
N LEU A 31 -4.02 -6.97 12.54
CA LEU A 31 -4.40 -7.35 11.18
C LEU A 31 -5.56 -6.51 10.64
N LEU A 32 -6.58 -6.27 11.47
CA LEU A 32 -7.70 -5.39 11.12
C LEU A 32 -7.23 -3.94 10.92
N ALA A 33 -6.24 -3.48 11.70
CA ALA A 33 -5.65 -2.16 11.56
C ALA A 33 -4.97 -2.00 10.19
N ARG A 34 -4.29 -3.04 9.71
CA ARG A 34 -3.71 -3.10 8.34
C ARG A 34 -4.75 -3.14 7.22
N GLY A 35 -6.04 -3.18 7.54
CA GLY A 35 -7.15 -3.12 6.56
C GLY A 35 -7.66 -4.48 6.10
N LEU A 36 -7.22 -5.58 6.71
CA LEU A 36 -7.74 -6.91 6.38
C LEU A 36 -9.20 -7.05 6.83
N SER A 37 -9.94 -7.88 6.12
CA SER A 37 -11.29 -8.29 6.50
C SER A 37 -11.28 -9.23 7.71
N ALA A 38 -12.43 -9.37 8.39
CA ALA A 38 -12.56 -10.30 9.52
C ALA A 38 -12.29 -11.76 9.10
N ALA A 39 -12.68 -12.13 7.88
CA ALA A 39 -12.41 -13.45 7.31
C ALA A 39 -10.91 -13.69 7.07
N GLU A 40 -10.18 -12.68 6.59
CA GLU A 40 -8.73 -12.76 6.40
C GLU A 40 -7.97 -12.82 7.73
N ALA A 41 -8.34 -11.95 8.68
CA ALA A 41 -7.77 -11.96 10.02
C ALA A 41 -8.03 -13.30 10.74
N SER A 42 -9.23 -13.87 10.58
CA SER A 42 -9.58 -15.21 11.07
C SER A 42 -8.65 -16.28 10.52
N ARG A 43 -8.44 -16.31 9.19
CA ARG A 43 -7.52 -17.29 8.56
C ARG A 43 -6.08 -17.17 9.04
N GLN A 44 -5.61 -15.96 9.32
CA GLN A 44 -4.22 -15.72 9.77
C GLN A 44 -4.03 -16.03 11.26
N THR A 45 -5.01 -15.71 12.11
CA THR A 45 -4.90 -15.88 13.57
C THR A 45 -5.32 -17.27 14.06
N GLY A 46 -6.12 -17.99 13.28
CA GLY A 46 -6.77 -19.24 13.68
C GLY A 46 -8.05 -19.05 14.51
N ILE A 47 -8.50 -17.81 14.69
CA ILE A 47 -9.69 -17.47 15.49
C ILE A 47 -10.93 -17.55 14.60
N PRO A 48 -12.06 -18.12 15.05
CA PRO A 48 -13.31 -18.13 14.26
C PRO A 48 -13.75 -16.73 13.83
N GLU A 49 -14.15 -16.57 12.57
CA GLU A 49 -14.56 -15.28 12.02
C GLU A 49 -15.68 -14.61 12.84
N ARG A 50 -16.63 -15.41 13.34
CA ARG A 50 -17.71 -14.92 14.21
C ARG A 50 -17.17 -14.18 15.43
N THR A 51 -16.16 -14.73 16.10
CA THR A 51 -15.53 -14.11 17.27
C THR A 51 -14.84 -12.80 16.91
N VAL A 52 -14.13 -12.75 15.77
CA VAL A 52 -13.51 -11.50 15.29
C VAL A 52 -14.56 -10.43 14.99
N ARG A 53 -15.72 -10.81 14.42
CA ARG A 53 -16.85 -9.89 14.19
C ARG A 53 -17.48 -9.41 15.49
N GLU A 54 -17.64 -10.29 16.48
CA GLU A 54 -18.12 -9.95 17.82
C GLU A 54 -17.16 -8.97 18.52
N TRP A 55 -15.85 -9.19 18.45
CA TRP A 55 -14.86 -8.24 18.96
C TRP A 55 -14.91 -6.89 18.26
N ARG A 56 -15.17 -6.84 16.94
CA ARG A 56 -15.33 -5.55 16.25
C ARG A 56 -16.55 -4.76 16.69
N ALA A 57 -17.56 -5.41 17.28
CA ALA A 57 -18.71 -4.74 17.86
C ALA A 57 -18.43 -4.20 19.27
N ASP A 58 -17.37 -4.68 19.94
CA ASP A 58 -16.92 -4.18 21.23
C ASP A 58 -16.21 -2.82 21.06
N PRO A 59 -16.68 -1.74 21.72
CA PRO A 59 -16.08 -0.41 21.61
C PRO A 59 -14.62 -0.34 22.09
N GLU A 60 -14.24 -1.15 23.10
CA GLU A 60 -12.86 -1.18 23.61
C GLU A 60 -11.90 -1.75 22.56
N PHE A 61 -12.30 -2.82 21.89
CA PHE A 61 -11.51 -3.40 20.81
C PHE A 61 -11.45 -2.48 19.59
N ALA A 62 -12.57 -1.84 19.25
CA ALA A 62 -12.64 -0.90 18.14
C ALA A 62 -11.72 0.33 18.35
N SER A 63 -11.58 0.82 19.59
CA SER A 63 -10.67 1.91 19.91
C SER A 63 -9.21 1.48 19.69
N VAL A 64 -8.82 0.28 20.13
CA VAL A 64 -7.47 -0.28 19.91
C VAL A 64 -7.16 -0.40 18.41
N VAL A 65 -8.09 -0.92 17.60
CA VAL A 65 -7.90 -1.01 16.13
C VAL A 65 -7.74 0.39 15.51
N THR A 66 -8.49 1.37 16.01
CA THR A 66 -8.42 2.76 15.52
C THR A 66 -7.09 3.41 15.89
N GLN A 67 -6.60 3.19 17.12
CA GLN A 67 -5.29 3.67 17.55
C GLN A 67 -4.17 3.08 16.70
N LEU A 68 -4.14 1.75 16.52
CA LEU A 68 -3.14 1.08 15.68
C LEU A 68 -3.18 1.57 14.23
N ARG A 69 -4.35 1.91 13.70
CA ARG A 69 -4.48 2.55 12.37
C ARG A 69 -3.85 3.94 12.34
N GLY A 70 -4.07 4.74 13.39
CA GLY A 70 -3.45 6.05 13.54
C GLY A 70 -1.93 5.95 13.48
N GLU A 71 -1.34 5.06 14.28
CA GLU A 71 0.10 4.83 14.33
C GLU A 71 0.67 4.43 12.96
N LEU A 72 0.01 3.50 12.25
CA LEU A 72 0.42 3.10 10.90
C LEU A 72 0.35 4.25 9.87
N LEU A 73 -0.67 5.10 9.97
CA LEU A 73 -0.83 6.25 9.08
C LEU A 73 0.19 7.36 9.38
N GLU A 74 0.50 7.59 10.65
CA GLU A 74 1.54 8.53 11.08
C GLU A 74 2.91 8.08 10.58
N GLU A 75 3.25 6.79 10.73
CA GLU A 75 4.48 6.21 10.18
C GLU A 75 4.58 6.38 8.67
N ALA A 76 3.51 6.02 7.94
CA ALA A 76 3.46 6.17 6.48
C ALA A 76 3.61 7.63 6.05
N THR A 77 2.98 8.56 6.76
CA THR A 77 3.07 10.00 6.49
C THR A 77 4.49 10.52 6.73
N ALA A 78 5.13 10.12 7.83
CA ALA A 78 6.51 10.48 8.12
C ALA A 78 7.47 9.99 7.01
N ALA A 79 7.28 8.74 6.55
CA ALA A 79 8.06 8.17 5.45
C ALA A 79 7.89 8.97 4.13
N LEU A 80 6.65 9.35 3.80
CA LEU A 80 6.36 10.16 2.60
C LEU A 80 7.02 11.55 2.68
N VAL A 81 6.97 12.20 3.84
CA VAL A 81 7.63 13.51 4.05
C VAL A 81 9.15 13.39 3.89
N ALA A 82 9.76 12.35 4.45
CA ALA A 82 11.20 12.10 4.32
C ALA A 82 11.61 11.91 2.85
N LEU A 83 10.86 11.10 2.09
CA LEU A 83 11.08 10.91 0.65
C LEU A 83 10.88 12.21 -0.15
N GLY A 84 9.89 13.01 0.21
CA GLY A 84 9.64 14.31 -0.42
C GLY A 84 10.84 15.26 -0.27
N ARG A 85 11.42 15.35 0.93
CA ARG A 85 12.62 16.16 1.18
C ARG A 85 13.81 15.70 0.35
N LEU A 86 14.07 14.39 0.33
CA LEU A 86 15.15 13.79 -0.47
C LEU A 86 15.01 14.12 -1.97
N ALA A 87 13.77 14.06 -2.50
CA ALA A 87 13.50 14.38 -3.89
C ALA A 87 13.80 15.86 -4.21
N VAL A 88 13.34 16.78 -3.36
CA VAL A 88 13.59 18.23 -3.51
C VAL A 88 15.09 18.53 -3.41
N ASP A 89 15.81 17.92 -2.47
CA ASP A 89 17.26 18.08 -2.34
C ASP A 89 17.98 17.61 -3.60
N THR A 90 17.59 16.45 -4.12
CA THR A 90 18.19 15.88 -5.35
C THR A 90 17.98 16.82 -6.54
N LEU A 91 16.77 17.38 -6.70
CA LEU A 91 16.48 18.36 -7.73
C LEU A 91 17.29 19.65 -7.53
N GLY A 92 17.36 20.17 -6.30
CA GLY A 92 18.16 21.34 -5.96
C GLY A 92 19.64 21.17 -6.28
N HIS A 93 20.20 19.99 -6.00
CA HIS A 93 21.57 19.64 -6.37
C HIS A 93 21.76 19.58 -7.90
N GLY A 94 20.80 18.99 -8.63
CA GLY A 94 20.82 18.95 -10.09
C GLY A 94 20.78 20.35 -10.70
N MET A 95 19.89 21.23 -10.21
CA MET A 95 19.75 22.60 -10.70
C MET A 95 21.00 23.44 -10.40
N ARG A 96 21.59 23.32 -9.20
CA ARG A 96 22.84 24.02 -8.84
C ARG A 96 24.02 23.56 -9.69
N ARG A 97 24.13 22.25 -9.99
CA ARG A 97 25.16 21.71 -10.89
C ARG A 97 25.03 22.21 -12.33
N CYS A 98 23.85 22.59 -12.78
CA CYS A 98 23.61 23.15 -14.11
C CYS A 98 23.83 24.68 -14.13
N ALA A 99 23.41 25.40 -13.08
CA ALA A 99 23.56 26.84 -12.98
C ALA A 99 25.04 27.30 -12.99
N GLY A 100 25.94 26.51 -12.39
CA GLY A 100 27.38 26.78 -12.38
C GLY A 100 28.10 26.46 -13.70
N ARG A 101 27.49 25.65 -14.59
CA ARG A 101 28.02 25.43 -15.94
C ARG A 101 27.60 26.60 -16.82
N ARG A 102 28.20 27.77 -16.61
CA ARG A 102 28.38 28.71 -17.74
C ARG A 102 28.97 27.86 -18.86
N ARG A 103 28.24 27.70 -19.97
CA ARG A 103 28.80 27.07 -21.18
C ARG A 103 30.17 27.71 -21.33
N PRO A 104 31.29 26.96 -21.21
CA PRO A 104 32.61 27.56 -21.33
C PRO A 104 32.58 28.26 -22.68
N GLY A 105 32.58 29.60 -22.63
CA GLY A 105 32.17 30.43 -23.76
C GLY A 105 32.98 29.97 -24.93
N ARG A 106 32.29 29.39 -25.93
CA ARG A 106 32.79 28.64 -27.09
C ARG A 106 34.24 29.02 -27.38
N ARG A 107 35.20 28.45 -26.64
CA ARG A 107 36.61 28.78 -26.84
C ARG A 107 36.88 28.25 -28.22
N LYS A 108 37.15 29.16 -29.16
CA LYS A 108 37.47 28.88 -30.55
C LYS A 108 38.45 27.72 -30.51
N ALA A 109 37.99 26.55 -30.95
CA ALA A 109 38.79 25.34 -30.87
C ALA A 109 40.14 25.66 -31.54
N PRO A 110 41.28 25.53 -30.83
CA PRO A 110 42.56 25.64 -31.51
C PRO A 110 42.52 24.63 -32.66
N GLY A 111 42.93 25.09 -33.83
CA GLY A 111 42.83 24.36 -35.09
C GLY A 111 43.19 22.89 -34.92
N ARG A 112 42.31 22.04 -35.45
CA ARG A 112 42.46 20.58 -35.47
C ARG A 112 43.87 20.22 -35.94
N ALA A 113 44.69 19.65 -35.06
CA ALA A 113 45.93 19.01 -35.47
C ALA A 113 45.59 17.82 -36.41
N PRO A 114 46.42 17.57 -37.44
CA PRO A 114 46.18 16.53 -38.43
C PRO A 114 46.17 15.13 -37.80
N ARG A 115 45.28 14.28 -38.31
CA ARG A 115 45.07 12.89 -37.90
C ARG A 115 46.31 12.06 -38.25
N GLY A 116 47.08 11.66 -37.24
CA GLY A 116 48.28 10.85 -37.49
C GLY A 116 48.94 10.28 -36.24
N ALA A 117 48.19 9.80 -35.24
CA ALA A 117 48.76 8.97 -34.19
C ALA A 117 47.66 8.08 -33.60
N ARG A 118 47.81 6.76 -33.78
CA ARG A 118 47.05 5.73 -33.07
C ARG A 118 47.86 5.37 -31.82
N PRO A 119 47.47 5.76 -30.60
CA PRO A 119 48.01 5.13 -29.40
C PRO A 119 47.27 3.81 -29.20
N GLY A 120 48.06 2.74 -29.14
CA GLY A 120 47.58 1.38 -28.89
C GLY A 120 46.90 1.24 -27.53
N ALA A 121 45.90 0.35 -27.53
CA ALA A 121 45.48 -0.52 -26.44
C ALA A 121 45.90 -0.11 -25.02
N PHE A 122 44.98 0.49 -24.28
CA PHE A 122 44.96 0.37 -22.82
C PHE A 122 43.62 -0.24 -22.39
N LEU A 123 43.62 -1.57 -22.40
CA LEU A 123 42.66 -2.40 -21.67
C LEU A 123 43.01 -2.31 -20.18
N GLN A 124 42.37 -1.43 -19.42
CA GLN A 124 42.37 -1.52 -17.97
C GLN A 124 40.95 -1.45 -17.41
N GLY A 125 40.50 -2.63 -16.96
CA GLY A 125 39.68 -2.84 -15.77
C GLY A 125 38.33 -2.12 -15.73
N GLN A 126 37.31 -2.72 -16.36
CA GLN A 126 35.94 -2.45 -15.90
C GLN A 126 35.78 -3.04 -14.49
N PRO A 127 35.37 -2.25 -13.48
CA PRO A 127 34.98 -2.82 -12.19
C PRO A 127 33.74 -3.68 -12.40
N SER A 128 33.85 -4.96 -12.08
CA SER A 128 32.74 -5.91 -12.14
C SER A 128 31.55 -5.39 -11.34
N VAL A 129 30.35 -5.62 -11.86
CA VAL A 129 29.03 -5.20 -11.34
C VAL A 129 28.77 -5.65 -9.89
N VAL A 130 29.63 -6.51 -9.31
CA VAL A 130 29.49 -7.06 -7.96
C VAL A 130 29.81 -6.04 -6.85
N GLN A 131 30.61 -4.98 -7.11
CA GLN A 131 30.98 -4.04 -6.04
C GLN A 131 29.95 -2.93 -5.77
N VAL A 132 29.02 -2.65 -6.69
CA VAL A 132 28.00 -1.60 -6.46
C VAL A 132 26.87 -2.09 -5.55
N THR A 133 26.62 -3.40 -5.46
CA THR A 133 25.60 -3.97 -4.56
C THR A 133 26.07 -4.11 -3.10
N ALA A 134 27.37 -4.04 -2.84
CA ALA A 134 27.92 -4.10 -1.48
C ALA A 134 27.69 -2.80 -0.69
N TRP A 135 27.58 -1.64 -1.36
CA TRP A 135 27.38 -0.36 -0.68
C TRP A 135 25.92 -0.10 -0.26
N CYS A 136 24.94 -0.75 -0.89
CA CYS A 136 23.53 -0.60 -0.51
C CYS A 136 23.09 -1.56 0.62
N ARG A 137 23.92 -2.51 1.04
CA ARG A 137 23.59 -3.48 2.10
C ARG A 137 23.99 -3.04 3.52
N GLY A 138 24.68 -1.91 3.66
CA GLY A 138 25.23 -1.46 4.94
C GLY A 138 24.40 -0.45 5.75
N MET A 139 23.35 0.15 5.19
CA MET A 139 22.64 1.28 5.82
C MET A 139 21.19 1.01 6.25
N VAL A 140 20.73 -0.24 6.26
CA VAL A 140 19.44 -0.60 6.88
C VAL A 140 19.66 -1.71 7.88
N ARG A 141 20.26 -1.34 9.01
CA ARG A 141 20.19 -2.09 10.26
C ARG A 141 19.28 -1.31 11.22
N VAL A 142 18.00 -1.24 10.87
CA VAL A 142 16.94 -1.09 11.87
C VAL A 142 16.27 -2.44 11.94
N SER A 143 16.42 -3.08 13.09
CA SER A 143 15.91 -4.39 13.42
C SER A 143 14.38 -4.43 13.29
N SER A 144 13.86 -5.25 12.39
CA SER A 144 12.64 -6.03 12.66
C SER A 144 12.63 -7.28 11.79
N VAL A 145 12.64 -8.41 12.49
CA VAL A 145 12.34 -9.74 11.94
C VAL A 145 10.89 -9.70 11.43
N VAL A 146 10.73 -9.77 10.11
CA VAL A 146 9.56 -10.44 9.52
C VAL A 146 10.04 -11.18 8.27
N SER A 147 10.05 -12.49 8.39
CA SER A 147 10.36 -13.42 7.31
C SER A 147 9.20 -13.50 6.32
N GLY A 148 9.51 -13.57 5.03
CA GLY A 148 8.66 -14.20 4.02
C GLY A 148 8.16 -13.27 2.91
N GLY A 149 8.74 -13.42 1.71
CA GLY A 149 8.19 -12.86 0.48
C GLY A 149 9.24 -12.42 -0.53
N GLY A 150 9.92 -13.38 -1.17
CA GLY A 150 10.87 -13.11 -2.25
C GLY A 150 10.20 -12.46 -3.45
N TRP A 151 10.46 -11.16 -3.67
CA TRP A 151 10.19 -10.49 -4.93
C TRP A 151 11.41 -10.65 -5.85
N SER A 152 11.29 -11.55 -6.82
CA SER A 152 12.21 -11.66 -7.95
C SER A 152 12.06 -10.45 -8.87
N GLY A 153 12.97 -9.48 -8.70
CA GLY A 153 13.07 -8.28 -9.54
C GLY A 153 13.41 -8.60 -10.99
N GLY A 154 12.39 -8.57 -11.85
CA GLY A 154 12.52 -8.60 -13.29
C GLY A 154 13.17 -7.32 -13.82
N ARG A 155 14.22 -7.50 -14.63
CA ARG A 155 15.02 -6.47 -15.29
C ARG A 155 14.14 -5.51 -16.11
N CYS A 156 14.18 -4.22 -15.78
CA CYS A 156 13.65 -3.13 -16.60
C CYS A 156 14.61 -2.83 -17.77
N GLY A 157 14.56 -3.68 -18.79
CA GLY A 157 15.14 -3.40 -20.11
C GLY A 157 14.19 -2.55 -20.95
N ARG A 158 14.55 -1.28 -21.15
CA ARG A 158 13.96 -0.41 -22.18
C ARG A 158 14.11 -1.04 -23.57
N ARG A 159 12.98 -1.23 -24.27
CA ARG A 159 12.94 -1.24 -25.73
C ARG A 159 11.57 -0.74 -26.19
N TYR A 160 11.48 0.54 -26.55
CA TYR A 160 10.29 1.11 -27.18
C TYR A 160 10.23 0.61 -28.62
N HIS A 161 9.40 -0.39 -28.90
CA HIS A 161 8.94 -0.69 -30.25
C HIS A 161 7.60 0.00 -30.48
N ARG A 162 7.59 0.95 -31.43
CA ARG A 162 6.39 1.43 -32.11
C ARG A 162 5.81 0.26 -32.90
N GLY A 163 4.60 -0.16 -32.58
CA GLY A 163 3.82 -1.14 -33.34
C GLY A 163 2.34 -0.97 -33.01
N SER A 164 1.60 -0.33 -33.91
CA SER A 164 0.14 -0.20 -33.85
C SER A 164 -0.54 -1.56 -34.00
N PRO A 165 -1.59 -1.85 -33.20
CA PRO A 165 -2.59 -2.84 -33.57
C PRO A 165 -3.93 -2.15 -33.82
N SER A 166 -4.27 -1.99 -35.10
CA SER A 166 -5.65 -1.83 -35.56
C SER A 166 -6.37 -3.18 -35.40
N GLY A 167 -6.92 -3.43 -34.20
CA GLY A 167 -7.70 -4.63 -33.87
C GLY A 167 -9.16 -4.28 -33.60
N ARG A 168 -10.05 -4.82 -34.44
CA ARG A 168 -11.49 -4.59 -34.52
C ARG A 168 -12.26 -4.77 -33.19
N PRO A 169 -13.31 -3.96 -32.92
CA PRO A 169 -14.25 -4.23 -31.83
C PRO A 169 -15.18 -5.41 -32.21
N GLY A 170 -15.05 -6.50 -31.46
CA GLY A 170 -15.92 -7.66 -31.54
C GLY A 170 -17.29 -7.37 -30.93
N ARG A 171 -18.30 -7.33 -31.80
CA ARG A 171 -19.73 -7.57 -31.54
C ARG A 171 -19.93 -8.76 -30.59
N ARG A 172 -20.57 -8.54 -29.43
CA ARG A 172 -21.42 -9.53 -28.73
C ARG A 172 -22.64 -8.79 -28.16
N SER A 173 -23.80 -8.97 -28.79
CA SER A 173 -24.93 -9.76 -28.26
C SER A 173 -25.65 -9.04 -27.11
N ARG A 174 -26.55 -8.10 -27.42
CA ARG A 174 -28.01 -8.27 -27.38
C ARG A 174 -28.56 -9.16 -26.23
N SER A 175 -29.45 -8.52 -25.49
CA SER A 175 -30.70 -9.02 -24.87
C SER A 175 -30.62 -9.95 -23.65
N ARG A 176 -30.87 -9.35 -22.47
CA ARG A 176 -32.06 -9.69 -21.65
C ARG A 176 -32.38 -8.53 -20.70
N ALA A 177 -33.56 -7.95 -20.89
CA ALA A 177 -34.18 -7.00 -19.99
C ALA A 177 -34.74 -7.74 -18.76
N PRO A 178 -34.63 -7.17 -17.55
CA PRO A 178 -35.60 -7.42 -16.49
C PRO A 178 -36.72 -6.39 -16.58
N SER A 179 -37.93 -6.91 -16.76
CA SER A 179 -39.21 -6.21 -16.68
C SER A 179 -39.42 -5.54 -15.33
N ARG A 180 -39.72 -4.24 -15.37
CA ARG A 180 -40.64 -3.47 -14.52
C ARG A 180 -41.00 -4.03 -13.13
N ALA A 181 -40.65 -3.27 -12.11
CA ALA A 181 -41.53 -3.03 -10.95
C ALA A 181 -41.45 -1.53 -10.57
N PRO A 182 -42.52 -0.73 -10.71
CA PRO A 182 -42.57 0.64 -10.21
C PRO A 182 -42.98 0.64 -8.73
N GLY A 183 -41.99 0.72 -7.84
CA GLY A 183 -42.18 0.95 -6.40
C GLY A 183 -41.67 2.33 -6.02
N SER A 184 -42.59 3.19 -5.60
CA SER A 184 -42.44 4.61 -5.30
C SER A 184 -41.54 4.89 -4.08
N TRP A 185 -40.32 5.40 -4.32
CA TRP A 185 -39.55 6.05 -3.27
C TRP A 185 -39.98 7.52 -3.18
N ARG A 186 -40.91 7.77 -2.26
CA ARG A 186 -41.28 9.12 -1.83
C ARG A 186 -40.05 9.85 -1.33
N THR A 187 -39.72 10.95 -2.00
CA THR A 187 -38.91 12.06 -1.50
C THR A 187 -39.51 12.57 -0.20
N ARG A 188 -38.79 12.38 0.92
CA ARG A 188 -39.04 13.14 2.15
C ARG A 188 -37.84 14.05 2.39
N CYS A 189 -37.82 15.18 1.67
CA CYS A 189 -37.04 16.34 2.07
C CYS A 189 -37.63 16.84 3.40
N ARG A 190 -36.95 16.59 4.51
CA ARG A 190 -37.30 17.19 5.80
C ARG A 190 -36.51 18.48 5.95
N SER A 191 -37.14 19.56 5.53
CA SER A 191 -36.83 20.94 5.87
C SER A 191 -37.27 21.23 7.31
N SER A 192 -36.34 21.47 8.22
CA SER A 192 -36.47 22.33 9.41
C SER A 192 -35.19 22.16 10.25
N GLY A 193 -34.36 23.18 10.39
CA GLY A 193 -34.54 24.09 11.51
C GLY A 193 -33.51 25.19 11.50
N ARG A 194 -34.02 26.39 11.27
CA ARG A 194 -33.42 27.70 11.44
C ARG A 194 -33.17 27.89 12.94
N SER A 195 -31.93 27.91 13.41
CA SER A 195 -31.63 28.36 14.78
C SER A 195 -30.97 29.73 14.74
N ARG A 196 -31.71 30.71 15.26
CA ARG A 196 -31.24 32.06 15.57
C ARG A 196 -30.40 31.96 16.84
N TYR A 197 -29.19 32.50 16.83
CA TYR A 197 -28.62 33.08 18.03
C TYR A 197 -28.11 34.48 17.67
N GLY A 198 -28.87 35.46 18.14
CA GLY A 198 -28.38 36.78 18.47
C GLY A 198 -28.31 36.87 19.99
N GLY A 199 -27.25 37.50 20.47
CA GLY A 199 -26.92 37.80 21.85
C GLY A 199 -25.62 38.57 21.84
#